data_AF-A0A7W7KRY1-F1
#
_entry.id   AF-A0A7W7KRY1-F1
#
_cell.length_a   1.000
_cell.length_b   1.000
_cell.length_c   1.000
_cell.angle_alpha   90.00
_cell.angle_beta   90.00
_cell.angle_gamma   90.00
#
_symmetry.space_group_name_H-M   'P 1'
#
loop_
_entity.id
_entity.type
_entity.pdbx_description
1 polymer ?
#
loop_
_entity_poly.entity_id
_entity_poly.type
_entity_poly.pdbx_seq_one_letter_code
_entity_poly.pdbx_strand_id
1 'polypeptide(L)'
;MNKQLSKKDFIKNMEDAGFCTCGAWGDALERIRDMLKVISVQGEGRTENLSKLIPDDGVCHIFLCWMDKAGWLEHGGAIGGAWLTPLGHQVHDLLKDMAADDLEEIFSYL
;
A
#
# COMPACT_ATOMS: atom_id res chain seq x y z
N MET A 1 10.42 14.41 -16.52
CA MET A 1 10.49 14.30 -15.03
C MET A 1 9.14 13.80 -14.57
N ASN A 2 9.07 12.59 -13.99
CA ASN A 2 7.83 12.12 -13.37
C ASN A 2 7.60 12.98 -12.11
N LYS A 3 6.41 13.58 -11.99
CA LYS A 3 6.01 14.36 -10.82
C LYS A 3 5.93 13.40 -9.62
N GLN A 4 6.58 13.76 -8.51
CA GLN A 4 6.46 13.02 -7.25
C GLN A 4 5.03 13.15 -6.70
N LEU A 5 4.46 12.05 -6.19
CA LEU A 5 3.14 12.05 -5.57
C LEU A 5 3.16 12.93 -4.31
N SER A 6 2.23 13.88 -4.22
CA SER A 6 2.09 14.72 -3.02
C SER A 6 1.26 14.01 -1.95
N LYS A 7 1.46 14.36 -0.66
CA LYS A 7 0.63 13.85 0.44
C LYS A 7 -0.87 14.08 0.18
N LYS A 8 -1.22 15.25 -0.33
CA LYS A 8 -2.61 15.60 -0.67
C LYS A 8 -3.20 14.70 -1.77
N ASP A 9 -2.43 14.44 -2.83
CA ASP A 9 -2.88 13.57 -3.92
C ASP A 9 -2.98 12.11 -3.46
N PHE A 10 -2.08 11.67 -2.58
CA PHE A 10 -2.13 10.35 -1.94
C PHE A 10 -3.41 10.17 -1.12
N ILE A 11 -3.69 11.12 -0.21
CA ILE A 11 -4.89 11.08 0.64
C ILE A 11 -6.15 11.02 -0.20
N LYS A 12 -6.26 11.88 -1.23
CA LYS A 12 -7.40 11.87 -2.13
C LYS A 12 -7.57 10.53 -2.84
N ASN A 13 -6.48 9.92 -3.31
CA ASN A 13 -6.54 8.63 -3.97
C ASN A 13 -7.01 7.51 -3.02
N MET A 14 -6.65 7.57 -1.74
CA MET A 14 -7.16 6.65 -0.73
C MET A 14 -8.67 6.80 -0.50
N GLU A 15 -9.14 8.04 -0.36
CA GLU A 15 -10.57 8.34 -0.22
C GLU A 15 -11.36 7.84 -1.44
N ASP A 16 -10.87 8.12 -2.66
CA ASP A 16 -11.49 7.69 -3.91
C ASP A 16 -11.51 6.14 -4.03
N ALA A 17 -10.52 5.45 -3.47
CA ALA A 17 -10.47 3.98 -3.42
C ALA A 17 -11.42 3.39 -2.35
N GLY A 18 -11.91 4.20 -1.41
CA GLY A 18 -12.87 3.82 -0.37
C GLY A 18 -12.22 3.45 0.97
N PHE A 19 -10.99 3.88 1.22
CA PHE A 19 -10.39 3.78 2.54
C PHE A 19 -11.01 4.83 3.48
N CYS A 20 -11.56 4.41 4.65
CA CYS A 20 -11.99 5.36 5.69
C CYS A 20 -10.76 5.91 6.39
N THR A 21 -10.49 7.21 6.39
CA THR A 21 -9.33 7.84 7.06
C THR A 21 -9.43 7.92 8.60
N CYS A 22 -10.32 7.13 9.19
CA CYS A 22 -10.60 7.05 10.62
C CYS A 22 -9.86 5.88 11.30
N GLY A 23 -9.48 6.02 12.58
CA GLY A 23 -8.88 4.94 13.37
C GLY A 23 -7.35 4.95 13.42
N ALA A 24 -6.73 3.79 13.65
CA ALA A 24 -5.27 3.63 13.79
C ALA A 24 -4.58 3.54 12.41
N TRP A 25 -4.50 4.68 11.73
CA TRP A 25 -4.00 4.73 10.36
C TRP A 25 -2.49 4.63 10.22
N GLY A 26 -1.71 5.02 11.23
CA GLY A 26 -0.27 4.80 11.24
C GLY A 26 0.05 3.32 11.06
N ASP A 27 -0.52 2.47 11.91
CA ASP A 27 -0.36 1.01 11.85
C ASP A 27 -0.81 0.43 10.49
N ALA A 28 -1.96 0.89 9.97
CA ALA A 28 -2.47 0.43 8.69
C ALA A 28 -1.53 0.81 7.52
N LEU A 29 -1.01 2.04 7.51
CA LEU A 29 -0.06 2.50 6.51
C LEU A 29 1.29 1.81 6.63
N GLU A 30 1.73 1.46 7.83
CA GLU A 30 2.91 0.63 8.02
C GLU A 30 2.72 -0.75 7.38
N ARG A 31 1.57 -1.39 7.59
CA ARG A 31 1.27 -2.68 6.95
C ARG A 31 1.22 -2.55 5.43
N ILE A 32 0.56 -1.51 4.90
CA ILE A 32 0.52 -1.22 3.46
C ILE A 32 1.94 -1.00 2.91
N ARG A 33 2.77 -0.21 3.57
CA ARG A 33 4.18 0.02 3.20
C ARG A 33 4.96 -1.30 3.14
N ASP A 34 4.81 -2.14 4.15
CA ASP A 34 5.49 -3.44 4.21
C ASP A 34 5.03 -4.38 3.10
N MET A 35 3.73 -4.40 2.77
CA MET A 35 3.18 -5.15 1.64
C MET A 35 3.73 -4.64 0.31
N LEU A 36 3.72 -3.32 0.09
CA LEU A 36 4.28 -2.70 -1.12
C LEU A 36 5.76 -3.03 -1.29
N LYS A 37 6.53 -3.03 -0.20
CA LYS A 37 7.93 -3.44 -0.20
C LYS A 37 8.10 -4.89 -0.65
N VAL A 38 7.32 -5.82 -0.10
CA VAL A 38 7.35 -7.25 -0.49
C VAL A 38 6.98 -7.43 -1.96
N ILE A 39 5.97 -6.71 -2.45
CA ILE A 39 5.52 -6.77 -3.85
C ILE A 39 6.54 -6.14 -4.81
N SER A 40 7.25 -5.08 -4.38
CA SER A 40 8.26 -4.39 -5.19
C SER A 40 9.44 -5.29 -5.57
N VAL A 41 9.76 -6.29 -4.74
CA VAL A 41 10.82 -7.25 -5.02
C VAL A 41 10.22 -8.40 -5.85
N GLN A 42 10.68 -8.55 -7.09
CA GLN A 42 10.36 -9.72 -7.90
C GLN A 42 11.18 -10.93 -7.43
N GLY A 43 10.56 -12.10 -7.33
CA GLY A 43 11.26 -13.35 -7.02
C GLY A 43 10.46 -14.37 -6.20
N GLU A 44 11.13 -15.47 -5.90
CA GLU A 44 10.62 -16.56 -5.07
C GLU A 44 10.37 -16.08 -3.62
N GLY A 45 9.41 -16.71 -2.92
CA GLY A 45 9.11 -16.42 -1.52
C GLY A 45 8.20 -15.22 -1.27
N ARG A 46 7.72 -14.51 -2.30
CA ARG A 46 6.80 -13.37 -2.13
C ARG A 46 5.52 -13.76 -1.38
N THR A 47 4.86 -14.84 -1.78
CA THR A 47 3.63 -15.32 -1.13
C THR A 47 3.87 -15.62 0.35
N GLU A 48 4.99 -16.27 0.68
CA GLU A 48 5.37 -16.56 2.07
C GLU A 48 5.68 -15.29 2.87
N ASN A 49 6.29 -14.28 2.23
CA ASN A 49 6.56 -13.01 2.89
C ASN A 49 5.29 -12.17 3.09
N LEU A 50 4.32 -12.26 2.17
CA LEU A 50 2.99 -11.65 2.35
C LEU A 50 2.23 -12.34 3.49
N SER A 51 2.26 -13.67 3.59
CA SER A 51 1.57 -14.40 4.66
C SER A 51 2.17 -14.15 6.04
N LYS A 52 3.45 -13.76 6.14
CA LYS A 52 4.07 -13.30 7.40
C LYS A 52 3.54 -11.93 7.86
N LEU A 53 3.09 -11.08 6.93
CA LEU A 53 2.53 -9.77 7.25
C LEU A 53 1.05 -9.88 7.61
N ILE A 54 0.31 -10.68 6.86
CA ILE A 54 -1.12 -10.92 7.07
C ILE A 54 -1.33 -12.44 7.05
N PRO A 55 -1.36 -13.10 8.23
CA PRO A 55 -1.47 -14.56 8.35
C PRO A 55 -2.91 -15.06 8.14
N ASP A 56 -3.63 -14.44 7.20
CA ASP A 56 -4.93 -14.86 6.72
C ASP A 56 -5.04 -14.50 5.22
N ASP A 57 -5.18 -15.53 4.39
CA ASP A 57 -5.19 -15.37 2.93
C ASP A 57 -6.39 -14.56 2.44
N GLY A 58 -7.54 -14.67 3.10
CA GLY A 58 -8.75 -13.93 2.73
C GLY A 58 -8.60 -12.43 3.01
N VAL A 59 -8.08 -12.09 4.18
CA VAL A 59 -7.75 -10.71 4.57
C VAL A 59 -6.67 -10.15 3.64
N CYS A 60 -5.62 -10.92 3.35
CA CYS A 60 -4.57 -10.51 2.42
C CYS A 60 -5.16 -10.18 1.04
N HIS A 61 -6.07 -11.02 0.54
CA HIS A 61 -6.75 -10.79 -0.74
C HIS A 61 -7.56 -9.50 -0.76
N ILE A 62 -8.28 -9.19 0.34
CA ILE A 62 -9.04 -7.94 0.47
C ILE A 62 -8.13 -6.72 0.34
N PHE A 63 -6.98 -6.72 1.04
CA PHE A 63 -6.01 -5.63 0.93
C PHE A 63 -5.46 -5.49 -0.48
N LEU A 64 -5.10 -6.59 -1.13
CA LEU A 64 -4.60 -6.55 -2.52
C LEU A 64 -5.66 -5.98 -3.48
N CYS A 65 -6.92 -6.38 -3.36
CA CYS A 65 -8.02 -5.82 -4.15
C CYS A 65 -8.23 -4.32 -3.92
N TRP A 66 -8.12 -3.84 -2.67
CA TRP A 66 -8.20 -2.40 -2.39
C TRP A 66 -7.02 -1.64 -2.98
N MET A 67 -5.82 -2.21 -2.91
CA MET A 67 -4.62 -1.59 -3.46
C MET A 67 -4.64 -1.55 -4.99
N ASP A 68 -5.20 -2.54 -5.70
CA ASP A 68 -5.38 -2.38 -7.15
C ASP A 68 -6.57 -1.51 -7.55
N LYS A 69 -7.65 -1.49 -6.77
CA LYS A 69 -8.70 -0.47 -6.95
C LYS A 69 -8.14 0.94 -6.80
N ALA A 70 -7.18 1.15 -5.90
CA ALA A 70 -6.45 2.41 -5.74
C ALA A 70 -5.45 2.68 -6.88
N GLY A 71 -5.21 1.70 -7.76
CA GLY A 71 -4.28 1.77 -8.87
C GLY A 71 -2.81 1.59 -8.46
N TRP A 72 -2.53 1.09 -7.25
CA TRP A 72 -1.16 0.88 -6.76
C TRP A 72 -0.57 -0.42 -7.26
N LEU A 73 -1.42 -1.42 -7.45
CA LEU A 73 -1.05 -2.72 -7.95
C LEU A 73 -1.71 -2.98 -9.30
N GLU A 74 -1.09 -3.84 -10.09
CA GLU A 74 -1.75 -4.61 -11.13
C GLU A 74 -1.77 -6.08 -10.69
N HIS A 75 -2.91 -6.71 -10.86
CA HIS A 75 -3.19 -8.06 -10.39
C HIS A 75 -2.67 -9.06 -11.43
N GLY A 76 -1.83 -9.98 -10.98
CA GLY A 76 -1.53 -11.20 -11.71
C GLY A 76 -2.61 -12.26 -11.49
N GLY A 77 -2.39 -13.47 -12.03
CA GLY A 77 -3.32 -14.59 -11.84
C GLY A 77 -3.33 -15.25 -10.44
N ALA A 78 -2.58 -14.71 -9.47
CA ALA A 78 -2.45 -15.23 -8.10
C ALA A 78 -2.09 -14.12 -7.11
N ILE A 79 -2.27 -14.36 -5.79
CA ILE A 79 -1.92 -13.42 -4.69
C ILE A 79 -0.47 -12.94 -4.78
N GLY A 80 0.48 -13.85 -5.02
CA GLY A 80 1.90 -13.52 -5.22
C GLY A 80 2.22 -12.96 -6.62
N GLY A 81 1.25 -12.92 -7.52
CA GLY A 81 1.42 -12.52 -8.92
C GLY A 81 1.27 -11.03 -9.17
N ALA A 82 0.90 -10.22 -8.18
CA ALA A 82 0.75 -8.78 -8.35
C ALA A 82 2.10 -8.05 -8.53
N TRP A 83 2.09 -6.88 -9.17
CA TRP A 83 3.24 -5.98 -9.25
C TRP A 83 2.82 -4.53 -9.02
N LEU A 84 3.78 -3.68 -8.64
CA LEU A 84 3.52 -2.25 -8.48
C LEU A 84 3.30 -1.59 -9.84
N THR A 85 2.31 -0.71 -9.92
CA THR A 85 2.16 0.24 -11.04
C THR A 85 3.14 1.41 -10.86
N PRO A 86 3.26 2.32 -11.86
CA PRO A 86 3.98 3.58 -11.66
C PRO A 86 3.47 4.40 -10.48
N LEU A 87 2.17 4.36 -10.17
CA LEU A 87 1.60 5.01 -8.99
C LEU A 87 1.97 4.25 -7.72
N GLY A 88 1.92 2.92 -7.73
CA GLY A 88 2.31 2.09 -6.59
C GLY A 88 3.77 2.30 -6.16
N HIS A 89 4.68 2.48 -7.13
CA HIS A 89 6.05 2.87 -6.85
C HIS A 89 6.15 4.23 -6.14
N GLN A 90 5.39 5.23 -6.61
CA GLN A 90 5.37 6.54 -5.96
C GLN A 90 4.78 6.50 -4.54
N VAL A 91 3.75 5.68 -4.32
CA VAL A 91 3.17 5.46 -2.99
C VAL A 91 4.19 4.76 -2.07
N HIS A 92 4.83 3.71 -2.56
CA HIS A 92 5.87 3.01 -1.79
C HIS A 92 7.00 3.95 -1.41
N ASP A 93 7.51 4.76 -2.35
CA ASP A 93 8.56 5.73 -2.08
C ASP A 93 8.10 6.81 -1.08
N LEU A 94 6.87 7.32 -1.22
CA LEU A 94 6.28 8.27 -0.27
C LEU A 94 6.23 7.70 1.15
N LEU A 95 5.72 6.48 1.33
CA LEU A 95 5.56 5.84 2.64
C LEU A 95 6.89 5.35 3.23
N LYS A 96 7.85 4.98 2.38
CA LYS A 96 9.17 4.50 2.80
C LYS A 96 9.96 5.56 3.56
N ASP A 97 9.78 6.82 3.20
CA ASP A 97 10.50 7.94 3.80
C ASP A 97 9.80 8.52 5.04
N MET A 98 8.63 8.00 5.41
CA MET A 98 7.84 8.45 6.56
C MET A 98 8.19 7.67 7.83
N ALA A 99 8.46 8.38 8.92
CA ALA A 99 8.54 7.79 10.25
C ALA A 99 7.14 7.37 10.75
N ALA A 100 7.07 6.57 11.82
CA ALA A 100 5.80 6.13 12.38
C ALA A 100 4.88 7.32 12.75
N ASP A 101 5.46 8.36 13.37
CA ASP A 101 4.74 9.59 13.73
C ASP A 101 4.19 10.31 12.48
N ASP A 102 4.96 10.35 11.38
CA ASP A 102 4.50 10.95 10.12
C ASP A 102 3.30 10.22 9.51
N LEU A 103 3.24 8.89 9.68
CA LEU A 103 2.14 8.06 9.18
C LEU A 103 0.87 8.27 10.00
N GLU A 104 0.99 8.42 11.31
CA GLU A 104 -0.14 8.72 12.20
C GLU A 104 -0.71 10.12 11.92
N GLU A 105 0.15 11.09 11.63
CA GLU A 105 -0.24 12.47 11.39
C GLU A 105 -0.76 12.74 9.96
N ILE A 106 -0.63 11.80 9.02
CA ILE A 106 -0.90 12.06 7.60
C ILE A 106 -2.34 12.52 7.34
N PHE A 107 -3.30 12.07 8.14
CA PHE A 107 -4.72 12.45 8.06
C PHE A 107 -5.13 13.50 9.09
N SER A 108 -4.21 13.97 9.94
CA SER A 108 -4.50 14.98 10.98
C SER A 108 -4.81 16.38 10.43
N TYR A 109 -4.58 16.59 9.13
CA TYR A 109 -4.80 17.85 8.42
C TYR A 109 -5.98 17.81 7.43
N LEU A 110 -6.81 16.76 7.48
CA LEU A 110 -8.10 16.68 6.76
C LEU A 110 -9.21 17.41 7.52
#